data_AF-A0AAU0KKK3-F1
#
_entry.id   AF-A0AAU0KKK3-F1
#
_cell.length_a   1.000
_cell.length_b   1.000
_cell.length_c   1.000
_cell.angle_alpha   90.00
_cell.angle_beta   90.00
_cell.angle_gamma   90.00
#
_symmetry.space_group_name_H-M   'P 1'
#
loop_
_entity.id
_entity.type
_entity.pdbx_description
1 polymer ?
#
loop_
_entity_poly.entity_id
_entity_poly.type
_entity_poly.pdbx_seq_one_letter_code
_entity_poly.pdbx_strand_id
1 'polypeptide(L)'
;MRFLKRWFLRLFFLLLVAVLGYQLWILGHVVYWNAYNPSTTAFMRDRLSALRQKNPAATLRMRWMPYEGISHNLKRAVIAAEDGKFPEHEGFDFEAIQKAYQKNLQRGRVVAGGSTISQQLAKNLFLSGEKTPWRKLQEAVITFMLEKVMSKRRILEVYLNVIEWGNGVFGAEAATRYYYGVSASALTAEQSARLAAMIPNPRFYDLNRSTPWLLKKTGIILRRMPAATIP
;
A
#
# COMPACT_ATOMS: atom_id res chain seq x y z
N MET A 1 -32.97 -24.47 28.11
CA MET A 1 -32.09 -23.27 28.16
C MET A 1 -30.62 -23.54 28.44
N ARG A 2 -30.22 -24.34 29.46
CA ARG A 2 -28.79 -24.59 29.78
C ARG A 2 -27.99 -25.29 28.66
N PHE A 3 -28.63 -26.18 27.90
CA PHE A 3 -28.01 -26.88 26.76
C PHE A 3 -27.71 -25.91 25.60
N LEU A 4 -28.70 -25.12 25.17
CA LEU A 4 -28.53 -24.09 24.12
C LEU A 4 -27.43 -23.07 24.48
N LYS A 5 -27.37 -22.62 25.75
CA LYS A 5 -26.33 -21.70 26.24
C LYS A 5 -24.93 -22.31 26.15
N ARG A 6 -24.77 -23.61 26.44
CA ARG A 6 -23.48 -24.32 26.32
C ARG A 6 -23.02 -24.43 24.86
N TRP A 7 -23.94 -24.71 23.92
CA TRP A 7 -23.61 -24.74 22.49
C TRP A 7 -23.25 -23.36 21.95
N PHE A 8 -24.00 -22.33 22.33
CA PHE A 8 -23.67 -20.95 21.97
C PHE A 8 -22.28 -20.53 22.48
N LEU A 9 -21.96 -20.82 23.74
CA LEU A 9 -20.63 -20.53 24.32
C LEU A 9 -19.51 -21.30 23.62
N ARG A 10 -19.75 -22.56 23.25
CA ARG A 10 -18.78 -23.37 22.48
C ARG A 10 -18.54 -22.78 21.09
N LEU A 11 -19.60 -22.40 20.37
CA LEU A 11 -19.47 -21.78 19.05
C LEU A 11 -18.76 -20.43 19.13
N PHE A 12 -19.10 -19.60 20.11
CA PHE A 12 -18.43 -18.33 20.37
C PHE A 12 -16.95 -18.54 20.67
N PHE A 13 -16.61 -19.52 21.52
CA PHE A 13 -15.22 -19.85 21.82
C PHE A 13 -14.46 -20.35 20.58
N LEU A 14 -15.07 -21.23 19.77
CA LEU A 14 -14.48 -21.69 18.51
C LEU A 14 -14.23 -20.54 17.54
N LEU A 15 -15.17 -19.60 17.42
CA LEU A 15 -15.00 -18.40 16.60
C LEU A 15 -13.83 -17.54 17.11
N LEU A 16 -13.74 -17.34 18.43
CA LEU A 16 -12.66 -16.57 19.04
C LEU A 16 -11.29 -17.23 18.80
N VAL A 17 -11.20 -18.55 18.96
CA VAL A 17 -9.98 -19.32 18.65
C VAL A 17 -9.63 -19.21 17.16
N ALA A 18 -10.62 -19.29 16.26
CA ALA A 18 -10.38 -19.14 14.82
C ALA A 18 -9.87 -17.74 14.46
N VAL A 19 -10.46 -16.69 15.05
CA VAL A 19 -10.00 -15.30 14.86
C VAL A 19 -8.57 -15.14 15.39
N LEU A 20 -8.28 -15.61 16.60
CA LEU A 20 -6.92 -15.55 17.16
C LEU A 20 -5.91 -16.32 16.32
N GLY A 21 -6.27 -17.53 15.88
CA GLY A 21 -5.44 -18.32 14.97
C GLY A 21 -5.14 -17.59 13.67
N TYR A 22 -6.12 -16.91 13.09
CA TYR A 22 -5.94 -16.08 11.90
C TYR A 22 -5.02 -14.87 12.16
N GLN A 23 -5.17 -14.18 13.30
CA GLN A 23 -4.27 -13.07 13.65
C GLN A 23 -2.82 -13.54 13.89
N LEU A 24 -2.63 -14.70 14.54
CA LEU A 24 -1.31 -15.30 14.72
C LEU A 24 -0.68 -15.73 13.39
N TRP A 25 -1.49 -16.25 12.46
CA TRP A 25 -1.04 -16.57 11.11
C TRP A 25 -0.57 -15.32 10.35
N ILE A 26 -1.29 -14.19 10.47
CA ILE A 26 -0.85 -12.91 9.90
C ILE A 26 0.44 -12.45 10.57
N LEU A 27 0.51 -12.47 11.90
CA LEU A 27 1.71 -12.05 12.64
C LEU A 27 2.93 -12.88 12.23
N GLY A 28 2.78 -14.20 12.05
CA GLY A 28 3.82 -15.07 11.54
C GLY A 28 4.33 -14.63 10.16
N HIS A 29 3.43 -14.25 9.25
CA HIS A 29 3.81 -13.69 7.94
C HIS A 29 4.51 -12.34 8.06
N VAL A 30 4.05 -11.46 8.95
CA VAL A 30 4.69 -10.16 9.20
C VAL A 30 6.12 -10.34 9.72
N VAL A 31 6.32 -11.26 10.67
CA VAL A 31 7.65 -11.62 11.18
C VAL A 31 8.52 -12.22 10.07
N TYR A 32 7.97 -13.14 9.28
CA TYR A 32 8.70 -13.72 8.15
C TYR A 32 9.09 -12.65 7.12
N TRP A 33 8.18 -11.76 6.75
CA TRP A 33 8.44 -10.72 5.75
C TRP A 33 9.33 -9.58 6.23
N ASN A 34 9.57 -9.49 7.54
CA ASN A 34 10.59 -8.60 8.08
C ASN A 34 12.00 -9.02 7.61
N ALA A 35 12.23 -10.33 7.47
CA ALA A 35 13.51 -10.90 7.03
C ALA A 35 13.52 -11.30 5.54
N TYR A 36 12.38 -11.72 4.99
CA TYR A 36 12.28 -12.27 3.64
C TYR A 36 11.30 -11.47 2.76
N ASN A 37 11.52 -11.47 1.45
CA ASN A 37 10.70 -10.67 0.54
C ASN A 37 9.41 -11.42 0.15
N PRO A 38 8.23 -10.79 0.21
CA PRO A 38 7.01 -11.40 -0.32
C PRO A 38 7.11 -11.57 -1.83
N SER A 39 6.89 -12.80 -2.32
CA SER A 39 6.84 -13.11 -3.75
C SER A 39 5.49 -12.73 -4.39
N THR A 40 4.43 -12.71 -3.59
CA THR A 40 3.08 -12.31 -3.99
C THR A 40 2.31 -11.75 -2.81
N THR A 41 1.29 -10.93 -3.08
CA THR A 41 0.37 -10.39 -2.08
C THR A 41 -1.08 -10.77 -2.38
N ALA A 42 -1.99 -10.56 -1.42
CA ALA A 42 -3.43 -10.73 -1.66
C ALA A 42 -3.90 -9.86 -2.83
N PHE A 43 -3.48 -8.59 -2.85
CA PHE A 43 -3.84 -7.66 -3.91
C PHE A 43 -3.31 -8.07 -5.29
N MET A 44 -2.07 -8.58 -5.37
CA MET A 44 -1.51 -9.12 -6.62
C MET A 44 -2.35 -10.30 -7.14
N ARG A 45 -2.75 -11.24 -6.26
CA ARG A 45 -3.57 -12.39 -6.66
C ARG A 45 -4.93 -11.97 -7.19
N ASP A 46 -5.61 -11.06 -6.50
CA ASP A 46 -6.89 -10.50 -6.94
C ASP A 46 -6.75 -9.84 -8.31
N ARG A 47 -5.67 -9.09 -8.51
CA ARG A 47 -5.40 -8.40 -9.77
C ARG A 47 -5.08 -9.36 -10.91
N LEU A 48 -4.27 -10.39 -10.65
CA LEU A 48 -4.00 -11.43 -11.63
C LEU A 48 -5.27 -12.18 -12.03
N SER A 49 -6.11 -12.56 -11.05
CA SER A 49 -7.41 -13.21 -11.30
C SER A 49 -8.29 -12.38 -12.23
N ALA A 50 -8.46 -11.10 -11.93
CA ALA A 50 -9.26 -10.22 -12.76
C ALA A 50 -8.62 -9.90 -14.13
N LEU A 51 -7.30 -10.09 -14.32
CA LEU A 51 -6.67 -9.95 -15.65
C LEU A 51 -6.95 -11.22 -16.47
N ARG A 52 -6.87 -12.38 -15.82
CA ARG A 52 -7.10 -13.70 -16.42
C ARG A 52 -8.54 -13.94 -16.86
N GLN A 53 -9.51 -13.27 -16.24
CA GLN A 53 -10.88 -13.23 -16.75
C GLN A 53 -10.99 -12.65 -18.17
N LYS A 54 -10.07 -11.76 -18.58
CA LYS A 54 -10.04 -11.17 -19.92
C LYS A 54 -9.02 -11.83 -20.85
N ASN A 55 -7.87 -12.19 -20.30
CA ASN A 55 -6.80 -12.87 -21.02
C ASN A 55 -6.20 -13.98 -20.12
N PRO A 56 -6.55 -15.26 -20.33
CA PRO A 56 -6.07 -16.37 -19.51
C PRO A 56 -4.54 -16.46 -19.39
N ALA A 57 -3.80 -15.99 -20.40
CA ALA A 57 -2.34 -15.97 -20.41
C ALA A 57 -1.72 -14.75 -19.70
N ALA A 58 -2.53 -13.88 -19.08
CA ALA A 58 -2.01 -12.70 -18.39
C ALA A 58 -1.09 -13.08 -17.23
N THR A 59 -0.01 -12.31 -17.09
CA THR A 59 0.99 -12.38 -16.02
C THR A 59 1.21 -11.00 -15.42
N LEU A 60 1.73 -10.96 -14.19
CA LEU A 60 2.15 -9.72 -13.54
C LEU A 60 3.63 -9.48 -13.82
N ARG A 61 3.99 -8.22 -14.07
CA ARG A 61 5.38 -7.76 -14.12
C ARG A 61 5.78 -7.33 -12.72
N MET A 62 6.67 -8.09 -12.08
CA MET A 62 7.20 -7.77 -10.77
C MET A 62 8.68 -8.09 -10.73
N ARG A 63 9.46 -7.17 -10.16
CA ARG A 63 10.88 -7.37 -9.91
C ARG A 63 11.24 -6.69 -8.60
N TRP A 64 11.76 -7.48 -7.66
CA TRP A 64 12.25 -6.95 -6.40
C TRP A 64 13.49 -6.10 -6.60
N MET A 65 13.58 -4.98 -5.89
CA MET A 65 14.76 -4.15 -5.74
C MET A 65 15.02 -3.92 -4.26
N PRO A 66 16.22 -4.25 -3.74
CA PRO A 66 16.62 -3.90 -2.38
C PRO A 66 16.50 -2.40 -2.13
N TYR A 67 16.27 -2.02 -0.88
CA TYR A 67 16.03 -0.62 -0.53
C TYR A 67 17.12 0.33 -1.05
N GLU A 68 18.38 -0.07 -0.97
CA GLU A 68 19.56 0.68 -1.41
C GLU A 68 19.58 0.90 -2.92
N GLY A 69 19.02 -0.04 -3.69
CA GLY A 69 18.90 0.03 -5.14
C GLY A 69 17.75 0.91 -5.64
N ILE A 70 16.89 1.39 -4.75
CA ILE A 70 15.81 2.33 -5.09
C ILE A 70 16.30 3.77 -4.91
N SER A 71 16.16 4.58 -5.96
CA SER A 71 16.55 6.00 -5.95
C SER A 71 15.95 6.75 -4.75
N HIS A 72 16.77 7.58 -4.11
CA HIS A 72 16.32 8.48 -3.04
C HIS A 72 15.22 9.44 -3.53
N ASN A 73 15.24 9.80 -4.81
CA ASN A 73 14.18 10.60 -5.42
C ASN A 73 12.83 9.88 -5.36
N LEU A 74 12.79 8.57 -5.65
CA LEU A 74 11.54 7.82 -5.61
C LEU A 74 11.02 7.67 -4.18
N LYS A 75 11.92 7.38 -3.21
CA LYS A 75 11.57 7.29 -1.79
C LYS A 75 10.93 8.60 -1.30
N ARG A 76 11.58 9.75 -1.58
CA ARG A 76 11.05 11.07 -1.23
C ARG A 76 9.74 11.39 -1.94
N ALA A 77 9.63 11.06 -3.22
CA ALA A 77 8.43 11.31 -4.00
C ALA A 77 7.22 10.58 -3.43
N VAL A 78 7.38 9.30 -3.09
CA VAL A 78 6.31 8.48 -2.51
C VAL A 78 5.91 8.97 -1.12
N ILE A 79 6.88 9.23 -0.24
CA ILE A 79 6.61 9.80 1.10
C ILE A 79 5.88 11.14 0.96
N ALA A 80 6.37 12.07 0.13
CA ALA A 80 5.75 13.37 -0.07
C ALA A 80 4.35 13.31 -0.70
N ALA A 81 4.07 12.27 -1.50
CA ALA A 81 2.80 12.10 -2.22
C ALA A 81 1.72 11.44 -1.36
N GLU A 82 2.10 10.38 -0.64
CA GLU A 82 1.18 9.47 0.06
C GLU A 82 1.16 9.72 1.57
N ASP A 83 2.30 10.04 2.19
CA ASP A 83 2.45 10.02 3.65
C ASP A 83 3.64 10.87 4.12
N GLY A 84 3.46 12.19 4.17
CA GLY A 84 4.55 13.14 4.38
C GLY A 84 5.23 13.05 5.76
N LYS A 85 4.54 12.50 6.75
CA LYS A 85 5.03 12.26 8.13
C LYS A 85 5.38 10.79 8.38
N PHE A 86 5.55 10.00 7.33
CA PHE A 86 5.78 8.55 7.43
C PHE A 86 6.82 8.11 8.48
N PRO A 87 7.98 8.78 8.63
CA PRO A 87 8.97 8.40 9.64
C PRO A 87 8.56 8.74 11.08
N GLU A 88 7.59 9.64 11.28
CA GLU A 88 7.26 10.25 12.57
C GLU A 88 6.16 9.50 13.34
N HIS A 89 5.27 8.78 12.65
CA HIS A 89 4.12 8.12 13.27
C HIS A 89 4.26 6.59 13.31
N GLU A 90 3.48 5.90 14.15
CA GLU A 90 3.43 4.42 14.21
C GLU A 90 2.24 3.86 13.41
N GLY A 91 2.25 4.10 12.09
CA GLY A 91 1.23 3.59 11.15
C GLY A 91 -0.05 4.42 10.99
N PHE A 92 -0.31 5.41 11.85
CA PHE A 92 -1.49 6.27 11.73
C PHE A 92 -1.11 7.75 11.87
N ASP A 93 -1.43 8.55 10.86
CA ASP A 93 -1.37 10.01 10.93
C ASP A 93 -2.76 10.55 11.31
N PHE A 94 -2.99 10.73 12.61
CA PHE A 94 -4.27 11.22 13.14
C PHE A 94 -4.60 12.64 12.66
N GLU A 95 -3.59 13.50 12.44
CA GLU A 95 -3.82 14.82 11.86
C GLU A 95 -4.28 14.73 10.41
N ALA A 96 -3.67 13.87 9.60
CA ALA A 96 -4.08 13.65 8.22
C ALA A 96 -5.48 13.05 8.13
N ILE A 97 -5.81 12.11 9.02
CA ILE A 97 -7.16 11.53 9.15
C ILE A 97 -8.17 12.63 9.47
N GLN A 98 -7.89 13.48 10.46
CA GLN A 98 -8.78 14.58 10.86
C GLN A 98 -8.96 15.60 9.73
N LYS A 99 -7.87 16.00 9.06
CA LYS A 99 -7.91 16.92 7.91
C LYS A 99 -8.69 16.33 6.74
N ALA A 100 -8.51 15.04 6.45
CA ALA A 100 -9.26 14.34 5.41
C ALA A 100 -10.75 14.28 5.74
N TYR A 101 -11.09 13.97 6.99
CA TYR A 101 -12.48 13.94 7.48
C TYR A 101 -13.16 15.30 7.33
N GLN A 102 -12.55 16.38 7.84
CA GLN A 102 -13.08 17.74 7.72
C GLN A 102 -13.30 18.16 6.26
N LYS A 103 -12.34 17.85 5.38
CA LYS A 103 -12.44 18.16 3.95
C LYS A 103 -13.55 17.37 3.26
N ASN A 104 -13.74 16.10 3.63
CA ASN A 104 -14.81 15.27 3.08
C ASN A 104 -16.19 15.74 3.55
N LEU A 105 -16.30 16.15 4.82
CA LEU A 105 -17.52 16.74 5.40
C LEU A 105 -17.90 18.03 4.65
N GLN A 106 -16.95 18.95 4.48
CA GLN A 106 -17.17 20.21 3.74
C GLN A 106 -17.57 19.99 2.28
N ARG A 107 -17.12 18.89 1.65
CA ARG A 107 -17.40 18.59 0.24
C ARG A 107 -18.62 17.69 0.05
N GLY A 108 -19.21 17.16 1.11
CA GLY A 108 -20.33 16.21 1.06
C GLY A 108 -19.99 14.87 0.39
N ARG A 109 -18.72 14.61 0.07
CA ARG A 109 -18.24 13.37 -0.57
C ARG A 109 -16.78 13.12 -0.24
N VAL A 110 -16.35 11.88 -0.38
CA VAL A 110 -14.94 11.49 -0.14
C VAL A 110 -14.07 12.04 -1.27
N VAL A 111 -13.26 13.06 -0.96
CA VAL A 111 -12.30 13.71 -1.87
C VAL A 111 -10.85 13.63 -1.40
N ALA A 112 -10.62 13.26 -0.13
CA ALA A 112 -9.31 13.11 0.45
C ALA A 112 -9.21 11.77 1.21
N GLY A 113 -8.10 11.07 0.98
CA GLY A 113 -7.71 9.90 1.76
C GLY A 113 -6.78 10.33 2.89
N GLY A 114 -6.89 9.65 4.03
CA GLY A 114 -5.98 9.79 5.18
C GLY A 114 -5.30 8.47 5.52
N SER A 115 -5.05 7.60 4.52
CA SER A 115 -4.39 6.31 4.75
C SER A 115 -2.88 6.43 4.55
N THR A 116 -2.13 6.01 5.56
CA THR A 116 -0.65 6.01 5.58
C THR A 116 -0.06 4.94 4.67
N ILE A 117 1.24 5.00 4.41
CA ILE A 117 1.96 3.95 3.66
C ILE A 117 1.78 2.58 4.33
N SER A 118 1.84 2.50 5.66
CA SER A 118 1.69 1.24 6.40
C SER A 118 0.28 0.66 6.30
N GLN A 119 -0.75 1.50 6.33
CA GLN A 119 -2.13 1.08 6.09
C GLN A 119 -2.35 0.56 4.67
N GLN A 120 -1.76 1.26 3.70
CA GLN A 120 -1.81 0.82 2.30
C GLN A 120 -1.05 -0.50 2.09
N LEU A 121 0.09 -0.68 2.77
CA LEU A 121 0.86 -1.92 2.76
C LEU A 121 0.07 -3.07 3.39
N ALA A 122 -0.51 -2.87 4.57
CA ALA A 122 -1.37 -3.84 5.25
C ALA A 122 -2.49 -4.35 4.34
N LYS A 123 -3.16 -3.41 3.67
CA LYS A 123 -4.19 -3.72 2.67
C LYS A 123 -3.62 -4.53 1.51
N ASN A 124 -2.50 -4.11 0.93
CA ASN A 124 -1.91 -4.78 -0.23
C ASN A 124 -1.52 -6.24 0.09
N LEU A 125 -0.82 -6.44 1.21
CA LEU A 125 -0.28 -7.73 1.62
C LEU A 125 -1.38 -8.77 1.89
N PHE A 126 -2.41 -8.41 2.66
CA PHE A 126 -3.32 -9.40 3.26
C PHE A 126 -4.79 -9.26 2.87
N LEU A 127 -5.23 -8.09 2.39
CA LEU A 127 -6.66 -7.80 2.27
C LEU A 127 -7.09 -7.71 0.80
N SER A 128 -8.30 -8.20 0.54
CA SER A 128 -8.93 -8.07 -0.78
C SER A 128 -9.37 -6.62 -1.05
N GLY A 129 -9.73 -6.35 -2.31
CA GLY A 129 -10.21 -5.04 -2.76
C GLY A 129 -11.58 -4.59 -2.21
N GLU A 130 -12.25 -5.40 -1.38
CA GLU A 130 -13.56 -5.08 -0.81
C GLU A 130 -13.54 -3.81 0.05
N LYS A 131 -14.68 -3.15 0.22
CA LYS A 131 -14.77 -1.89 1.01
C LYS A 131 -15.78 -2.02 2.13
N THR A 132 -15.44 -2.82 3.14
CA THR A 132 -16.27 -2.99 4.34
C THR A 132 -15.62 -2.35 5.58
N PRO A 133 -16.42 -1.92 6.59
CA PRO A 133 -15.88 -1.44 7.87
C PRO A 133 -15.03 -2.50 8.58
N TRP A 134 -15.46 -3.77 8.51
CA TRP A 134 -14.71 -4.89 9.08
C TRP A 134 -13.32 -5.05 8.46
N ARG A 135 -13.22 -4.98 7.12
CA ARG A 135 -11.92 -4.98 6.44
C ARG A 135 -11.05 -3.80 6.88
N LYS A 136 -11.63 -2.62 7.11
CA LYS A 136 -10.86 -1.45 7.59
C LYS A 136 -10.38 -1.64 9.04
N LEU A 137 -11.15 -2.29 9.90
CA LEU A 137 -10.69 -2.68 11.24
C LEU A 137 -9.52 -3.68 11.15
N GLN A 138 -9.64 -4.70 10.31
CA GLN A 138 -8.55 -5.65 10.09
C GLN A 138 -7.29 -4.96 9.53
N GLU A 139 -7.44 -4.01 8.60
CA GLU A 139 -6.34 -3.18 8.11
C GLU A 139 -5.62 -2.45 9.25
N ALA A 140 -6.37 -1.91 10.22
CA ALA A 140 -5.78 -1.24 11.38
C ALA A 140 -4.98 -2.20 12.28
N VAL A 141 -5.51 -3.40 12.55
CA VAL A 141 -4.82 -4.43 13.33
C VAL A 141 -3.53 -4.87 12.65
N ILE A 142 -3.57 -5.11 11.34
CA ILE A 142 -2.39 -5.50 10.56
C ILE A 142 -1.37 -4.35 10.48
N THR A 143 -1.83 -3.12 10.33
CA THR A 143 -0.96 -1.93 10.34
C THR A 143 -0.18 -1.85 11.64
N PHE A 144 -0.85 -2.07 12.78
CA PHE A 144 -0.20 -2.12 14.08
C PHE A 144 0.86 -3.24 14.15
N MET A 145 0.55 -4.45 13.65
CA MET A 145 1.52 -5.55 13.59
C MET A 145 2.74 -5.20 12.74
N LEU A 146 2.53 -4.59 11.55
CA LEU A 146 3.63 -4.17 10.67
C LEU A 146 4.55 -3.17 11.37
N GLU A 147 3.99 -2.14 12.02
CA GLU A 147 4.76 -1.09 12.69
C GLU A 147 5.50 -1.57 13.95
N LYS A 148 4.98 -2.60 14.64
CA LYS A 148 5.68 -3.18 15.80
C LYS A 148 6.80 -4.15 15.42
N VAL A 149 6.75 -4.74 14.23
CA VAL A 149 7.70 -5.78 13.81
C VAL A 149 8.74 -5.28 12.80
N MET A 150 8.32 -4.43 11.85
CA MET A 150 9.15 -3.95 10.76
C MET A 150 9.64 -2.54 11.02
N SER A 151 10.90 -2.25 10.67
CA SER A 151 11.41 -0.88 10.64
C SER A 151 10.73 -0.05 9.55
N LYS A 152 10.71 1.28 9.69
CA LYS A 152 10.19 2.19 8.65
C LYS A 152 10.86 1.99 7.30
N ARG A 153 12.17 1.76 7.30
CA ARG A 153 12.94 1.39 6.12
C ARG A 153 12.37 0.13 5.44
N ARG A 154 12.14 -0.93 6.23
CA ARG A 154 11.61 -2.20 5.72
C ARG A 154 10.19 -2.05 5.19
N ILE A 155 9.32 -1.36 5.92
CA ILE A 155 7.94 -1.07 5.46
C ILE A 155 7.96 -0.36 4.11
N LEU A 156 8.80 0.67 3.97
CA LEU A 156 8.89 1.43 2.72
C LEU A 156 9.48 0.58 1.58
N GLU A 157 10.49 -0.26 1.85
CA GLU A 157 11.04 -1.20 0.87
C GLU A 157 9.97 -2.15 0.34
N VAL A 158 9.24 -2.82 1.24
CA VAL A 158 8.21 -3.78 0.83
C VAL A 158 7.12 -3.05 0.05
N TYR A 159 6.65 -1.90 0.56
CA TYR A 159 5.65 -1.07 -0.10
C TYR A 159 6.04 -0.75 -1.56
N LEU A 160 7.24 -0.19 -1.76
CA LEU A 160 7.72 0.19 -3.09
C LEU A 160 7.84 -1.01 -4.05
N ASN A 161 8.02 -2.22 -3.52
CA ASN A 161 8.14 -3.45 -4.31
C ASN A 161 6.80 -4.17 -4.57
N VAL A 162 5.74 -3.90 -3.80
CA VAL A 162 4.47 -4.64 -3.91
C VAL A 162 3.27 -3.81 -4.36
N ILE A 163 3.38 -2.48 -4.43
CA ILE A 163 2.28 -1.68 -4.97
C ILE A 163 2.16 -1.79 -6.50
N GLU A 164 0.94 -1.56 -6.98
CA GLU A 164 0.63 -1.45 -8.41
C GLU A 164 0.98 -0.04 -8.90
N TRP A 165 1.83 0.04 -9.92
CA TRP A 165 2.23 1.30 -10.56
C TRP A 165 1.51 1.53 -11.90
N GLY A 166 1.00 0.46 -12.51
CA GLY A 166 0.30 0.44 -13.80
C GLY A 166 -0.47 -0.86 -13.99
N ASN A 167 -1.15 -1.05 -15.12
CA ASN A 167 -1.99 -2.23 -15.32
C ASN A 167 -1.14 -3.53 -15.34
N GLY A 168 -1.15 -4.27 -14.23
CA GLY A 168 -0.33 -5.49 -14.08
C GLY A 168 1.16 -5.23 -13.84
N VAL A 169 1.55 -4.00 -13.48
CA VAL A 169 2.93 -3.60 -13.21
C VAL A 169 3.10 -3.33 -11.72
N PHE A 170 3.90 -4.16 -11.06
CA PHE A 170 4.08 -4.15 -9.62
C PHE A 170 5.55 -3.98 -9.23
N GLY A 171 5.79 -3.14 -8.22
CA GLY A 171 7.14 -2.88 -7.74
C GLY A 171 7.91 -1.83 -8.56
N ALA A 172 8.76 -1.09 -7.87
CA ALA A 172 9.48 0.07 -8.41
C ALA A 172 10.38 -0.29 -9.60
N GLU A 173 11.14 -1.39 -9.54
CA GLU A 173 12.02 -1.77 -10.67
C GLU A 173 11.20 -2.16 -11.91
N ALA A 174 10.10 -2.90 -11.77
CA ALA A 174 9.25 -3.21 -12.92
C ALA A 174 8.62 -1.95 -13.52
N ALA A 175 8.17 -1.02 -12.66
CA ALA A 175 7.57 0.25 -13.09
C ALA A 175 8.56 1.13 -13.85
N THR A 176 9.76 1.32 -13.32
CA THR A 176 10.78 2.19 -13.92
C THR A 176 11.26 1.68 -15.26
N ARG A 177 11.45 0.35 -15.38
CA ARG A 177 11.73 -0.29 -16.67
C ARG A 177 10.60 -0.12 -17.66
N TYR A 178 9.35 -0.30 -17.21
CA TYR A 178 8.17 -0.19 -18.06
C TYR A 178 7.92 1.23 -18.57
N TYR A 179 8.10 2.26 -17.73
CA TYR A 179 7.80 3.64 -18.09
C TYR A 179 8.96 4.41 -18.70
N TYR A 180 10.20 4.10 -18.31
CA TYR A 180 11.38 4.91 -18.65
C TYR A 180 12.54 4.09 -19.19
N GLY A 181 12.48 2.75 -19.19
CA GLY A 181 13.58 1.88 -19.64
C GLY A 181 14.81 1.85 -18.70
N VAL A 182 14.79 2.60 -17.60
CA VAL A 182 15.91 2.72 -16.65
C VAL A 182 15.69 1.86 -15.40
N SER A 183 16.76 1.62 -14.65
CA SER A 183 16.66 1.00 -13.31
C SER A 183 16.05 1.97 -12.30
N ALA A 184 15.41 1.43 -11.25
CA ALA A 184 14.90 2.19 -10.12
C ALA A 184 15.95 3.05 -9.41
N SER A 185 17.24 2.70 -9.53
CA SER A 185 18.37 3.48 -9.01
C SER A 185 18.63 4.77 -9.79
N ALA A 186 18.27 4.82 -11.08
CA ALA A 186 18.61 5.90 -12.00
C ALA A 186 17.49 6.93 -12.19
N LEU A 187 16.42 6.87 -11.39
CA LEU A 187 15.30 7.80 -11.52
C LEU A 187 15.67 9.23 -11.16
N THR A 188 15.32 10.16 -12.05
CA THR A 188 15.37 11.60 -11.79
C THR A 188 14.28 12.02 -10.81
N ALA A 189 14.40 13.23 -10.24
CA ALA A 189 13.39 13.79 -9.35
C ALA A 189 12.02 13.93 -10.04
N GLU A 190 12.00 14.38 -11.30
CA GLU A 190 10.77 14.55 -12.08
C GLU A 190 10.10 13.20 -12.39
N GLN A 191 10.87 12.20 -12.86
CA GLN A 191 10.34 10.86 -13.12
C GLN A 191 9.78 10.23 -11.84
N SER A 192 10.47 10.42 -10.71
CA SER A 192 10.04 9.95 -9.40
C SER A 192 8.73 10.60 -8.95
N ALA A 193 8.64 11.93 -9.05
CA ALA A 193 7.43 12.68 -8.69
C ALA A 193 6.24 12.28 -9.58
N ARG A 194 6.48 12.03 -10.87
CA ARG A 194 5.45 11.62 -11.81
C ARG A 194 4.93 10.22 -11.52
N LEU A 195 5.81 9.26 -11.22
CA LEU A 195 5.41 7.92 -10.78
C LEU A 195 4.60 7.97 -9.49
N ALA A 196 5.06 8.71 -8.48
CA ALA A 196 4.33 8.86 -7.23
C ALA A 196 2.94 9.50 -7.43
N ALA A 197 2.80 10.44 -8.38
CA ALA A 197 1.51 11.05 -8.71
C ALA A 197 0.49 10.07 -9.32
N MET A 198 0.94 8.92 -9.84
CA MET A 198 0.09 7.91 -10.45
C MET A 198 -0.51 6.92 -9.43
N ILE A 199 0.12 6.75 -8.26
CA ILE A 199 -0.27 5.77 -7.22
C ILE A 199 -1.77 5.79 -6.86
N PRO A 200 -2.46 6.95 -6.79
CA PRO A 200 -3.88 6.97 -6.44
C PRO A 200 -4.81 6.25 -7.45
N ASN A 201 -4.41 6.16 -8.73
CA ASN A 201 -5.17 5.47 -9.77
C ASN A 201 -4.26 4.96 -10.90
N PRO A 202 -3.42 3.94 -10.62
CA PRO A 202 -2.28 3.58 -11.46
C PRO A 202 -2.74 3.15 -12.86
N ARG A 203 -3.79 2.34 -12.95
CA ARG A 203 -4.31 1.83 -14.23
C ARG A 203 -4.86 2.94 -15.14
N PHE A 204 -5.50 3.96 -14.57
CA PHE A 204 -6.00 5.09 -15.36
C PHE A 204 -4.82 5.90 -15.90
N TYR A 205 -3.86 6.24 -15.04
CA TYR A 205 -2.71 7.04 -15.46
C TYR A 205 -1.72 6.27 -16.32
N ASP A 206 -1.75 4.94 -16.30
CA ASP A 206 -0.99 4.12 -17.24
C ASP A 206 -1.35 4.42 -18.69
N LEU A 207 -2.65 4.64 -18.98
CA LEU A 207 -3.16 4.99 -20.30
C LEU A 207 -3.27 6.52 -20.52
N ASN A 208 -3.34 7.30 -19.44
CA ASN A 208 -3.65 8.74 -19.47
C ASN A 208 -2.54 9.59 -18.84
N ARG A 209 -1.30 9.46 -19.34
CA ARG A 209 -0.09 10.06 -18.74
C ARG A 209 0.04 11.57 -18.93
N SER A 210 -0.73 12.18 -19.82
CA SER A 210 -0.65 13.61 -20.16
C SER A 210 -1.77 14.44 -19.53
N THR A 211 -2.55 13.87 -18.60
CA THR A 211 -3.68 14.60 -18.01
C THR A 211 -3.20 15.85 -17.24
N PRO A 212 -3.92 16.98 -17.32
CA PRO A 212 -3.56 18.20 -16.59
C PRO A 212 -3.47 17.98 -15.07
N TRP A 213 -4.33 17.11 -14.53
CA TRP A 213 -4.29 16.75 -13.11
C TRP A 213 -2.97 16.08 -12.73
N LEU A 214 -2.50 15.12 -13.53
CA LEU A 214 -1.27 14.37 -13.25
C LEU A 214 -0.05 15.29 -13.30
N LEU A 215 0.03 16.17 -14.31
CA LEU A 215 1.09 17.17 -14.43
C LEU A 215 1.10 18.12 -13.23
N LYS A 216 -0.08 18.64 -12.84
CA LYS A 216 -0.21 19.51 -11.67
C LYS A 216 0.21 18.80 -10.37
N LYS A 217 -0.23 17.55 -10.17
CA LYS A 217 0.12 16.75 -8.98
C LYS A 217 1.61 16.46 -8.94
N THR A 218 2.23 16.15 -10.08
CA THR A 218 3.68 15.97 -10.22
C THR A 218 4.44 17.20 -9.73
N GLY A 219 4.07 18.40 -10.18
CA GLY A 219 4.70 19.65 -9.73
C GLY A 219 4.48 19.97 -8.25
N ILE A 220 3.37 19.50 -7.65
CA ILE A 220 3.16 19.62 -6.19
C ILE A 220 4.09 18.67 -5.43
N ILE A 221 4.23 17.41 -5.88
CA ILE A 221 5.11 16.43 -5.23
C ILE A 221 6.56 16.89 -5.33
N LEU A 222 7.01 17.33 -6.51
CA LEU A 222 8.38 17.77 -6.74
C LEU A 222 8.81 18.88 -5.76
N ARG A 223 7.91 19.84 -5.48
CA ARG A 223 8.14 20.91 -4.50
C ARG A 223 8.17 20.43 -3.04
N ARG A 224 7.51 19.31 -2.73
CA ARG A 224 7.43 18.74 -1.38
C ARG A 224 8.53 17.73 -1.09
N MET A 225 9.11 17.11 -2.12
CA MET A 225 10.18 16.10 -1.99
C MET A 225 11.35 16.53 -1.10
N PRO A 226 11.85 17.78 -1.14
CA PRO A 226 12.96 18.18 -0.26
C PRO A 226 12.65 18.10 1.24
N ALA A 227 11.38 18.24 1.62
CA ALA A 227 10.93 18.14 3.02
C ALA A 227 10.67 16.69 3.48
N ALA A 228 10.72 15.71 2.56
CA ALA A 228 10.48 14.31 2.90
C ALA A 228 11.76 13.65 3.43
N THR A 229 11.68 13.17 4.67
CA THR A 229 12.76 12.39 5.30
C THR A 229 12.66 10.92 4.90
N ILE A 230 13.76 10.36 4.41
CA ILE A 230 13.86 8.93 4.08
C ILE A 230 14.36 8.20 5.34
N PRO A 231 13.71 7.11 5.77
CA PRO A 231 14.19 6.24 6.86
C PRO A 231 15.40 5.37 6.49
#